data_AF-A0A918J300-F1
#
_entry.id   AF-A0A918J300-F1
#
_cell.length_a   1.000
_cell.length_b   1.000
_cell.length_c   1.000
_cell.angle_alpha   90.00
_cell.angle_beta   90.00
_cell.angle_gamma   90.00
#
_symmetry.space_group_name_H-M   'P 1'
#
loop_
_entity.id
_entity.type
_entity.pdbx_description
1 polymer ?
#
loop_
_entity_poly.entity_id
_entity_poly.type
_entity_poly.pdbx_seq_one_letter_code
_entity_poly.pdbx_strand_id
1 'polypeptide(L)'
;MLAGAGLAGAAPAGAAPAGRRIAPGVTYRQFDVEGAAGTAHAHLLTVDLGDPRVRVDLLHPGAVAARDTVSRLADSAGAVAGVNGDFFNITETQHPGVEATGAPVGPAVANGRVLKAAVPAGQRFGPALPPGTTTEDVFGVGTDRRPRLDRLTLAGSVTTPEGRLPLGGLNQYALPQDSVGAFTERWGGASRARAVCGTDTQRSAPCTADTREVTVSGDRVVSVSDAPGSGSVPVGSTVLLGREEGARQLRELSPGDPVTVTHTLVAATSGVPYAFAVGGFPVLRDGRSLPGLDDAASAVRTVVGFRGGGRQLLILALDGAAAYRSGLTVAEEADTMRKLGASDAVNLDGGGSTELVARDADATAVTVRNHPSGGAERPVPNGIGVFSAA
;
A
#
# COMPACT_ATOMS: atom_id res chain seq x y z
N MET A 1 -24.11 -42.26 48.28
CA MET A 1 -22.88 -41.67 47.71
C MET A 1 -22.98 -41.76 46.20
N LEU A 2 -22.76 -40.62 45.54
CA LEU A 2 -22.77 -40.47 44.08
C LEU A 2 -21.56 -41.15 43.44
N ALA A 3 -21.75 -41.66 42.22
CA ALA A 3 -20.74 -41.59 41.18
C ALA A 3 -21.45 -41.58 39.82
N GLY A 4 -21.82 -40.39 39.35
CA GLY A 4 -22.27 -40.18 37.98
C GLY A 4 -21.07 -40.19 37.04
N ALA A 5 -21.08 -41.09 36.07
CA ALA A 5 -20.14 -41.07 34.96
C ALA A 5 -20.52 -39.91 34.03
N GLY A 6 -19.78 -38.80 34.13
CA GLY A 6 -19.85 -37.71 33.17
C GLY A 6 -19.19 -38.13 31.86
N LEU A 7 -20.00 -38.30 30.82
CA LEU A 7 -19.52 -38.35 29.44
C LEU A 7 -18.90 -36.98 29.12
N ALA A 8 -17.56 -36.93 29.08
CA ALA A 8 -16.84 -35.82 28.49
C ALA A 8 -17.10 -35.85 26.97
N GLY A 9 -18.03 -35.03 26.51
CA GLY A 9 -18.23 -34.78 25.09
C GLY A 9 -16.95 -34.17 24.52
N ALA A 10 -16.30 -34.89 23.60
CA ALA A 10 -15.23 -34.33 22.80
C ALA A 10 -15.77 -33.12 22.03
N ALA A 11 -15.11 -31.97 22.20
CA ALA A 11 -15.39 -30.80 21.37
C ALA A 11 -15.14 -31.16 19.90
N PRO A 12 -15.98 -30.68 18.95
CA PRO A 12 -15.75 -30.94 17.54
C PRO A 12 -14.39 -30.36 17.14
N ALA A 13 -13.57 -31.18 16.48
CA ALA A 13 -12.39 -30.71 15.78
C ALA A 13 -12.85 -29.72 14.68
N GLY A 14 -12.34 -28.49 14.72
CA GLY A 14 -12.46 -27.54 13.60
C GLY A 14 -13.01 -26.15 13.91
N ALA A 15 -13.42 -25.83 15.14
CA ALA A 15 -13.76 -24.44 15.49
C ALA A 15 -12.47 -23.66 15.80
N ALA A 16 -12.09 -22.73 14.92
CA ALA A 16 -11.02 -21.78 15.20
C ALA A 16 -11.28 -21.05 16.53
N PRO A 17 -10.26 -20.84 17.38
CA PRO A 17 -10.45 -20.28 18.71
C PRO A 17 -11.16 -18.92 18.68
N ALA A 18 -11.99 -18.67 19.70
CA ALA A 18 -12.64 -17.39 19.89
C ALA A 18 -11.57 -16.30 20.08
N GLY A 19 -11.73 -15.17 19.37
CA GLY A 19 -10.76 -14.08 19.45
C GLY A 19 -10.87 -13.26 20.72
N ARG A 20 -9.75 -12.66 21.13
CA ARG A 20 -9.66 -11.72 22.24
C ARG A 20 -9.97 -10.31 21.74
N ARG A 21 -10.90 -9.61 22.40
CA ARG A 21 -11.12 -8.17 22.14
C ARG A 21 -9.91 -7.37 22.61
N ILE A 22 -9.37 -6.52 21.75
CA ILE A 22 -8.22 -5.64 22.06
C ILE A 22 -8.62 -4.16 22.16
N ALA A 23 -9.72 -3.77 21.51
CA ALA A 23 -10.34 -2.45 21.60
C ALA A 23 -11.83 -2.56 21.24
N PRO A 24 -12.67 -1.54 21.51
CA PRO A 24 -14.04 -1.50 20.99
C PRO A 24 -14.06 -1.76 19.48
N GLY A 25 -14.90 -2.71 19.03
CA GLY A 25 -14.99 -3.11 17.63
C GLY A 25 -13.76 -3.80 17.03
N VAL A 26 -12.72 -4.15 17.82
CA VAL A 26 -11.50 -4.80 17.32
C VAL A 26 -11.19 -6.06 18.10
N THR A 27 -11.10 -7.19 17.38
CA THR A 27 -10.80 -8.51 17.95
C THR A 27 -9.58 -9.12 17.27
N TYR A 28 -8.70 -9.72 18.06
CA TYR A 28 -7.50 -10.42 17.60
C TYR A 28 -7.61 -11.93 17.86
N ARG A 29 -7.12 -12.75 16.92
CA ARG A 29 -6.92 -14.19 17.11
C ARG A 29 -5.77 -14.72 16.26
N GLN A 30 -5.33 -15.93 16.57
CA GLN A 30 -4.33 -16.64 15.80
C GLN A 30 -4.73 -18.10 15.59
N PHE A 31 -4.28 -18.70 14.50
CA PHE A 31 -4.60 -20.08 14.12
C PHE A 31 -3.65 -20.58 13.05
N ASP A 32 -3.56 -21.90 12.91
CA ASP A 32 -2.78 -22.55 11.86
C ASP A 32 -3.60 -22.74 10.58
N VAL A 33 -2.90 -22.66 9.45
CA VAL A 33 -3.43 -22.88 8.09
C VAL A 33 -2.54 -23.90 7.40
N GLU A 34 -3.14 -24.98 6.93
CA GLU A 34 -2.43 -25.98 6.13
C GLU A 34 -2.23 -25.46 4.70
N GLY A 35 -0.97 -25.30 4.28
CA GLY A 35 -0.55 -24.98 2.92
C GLY A 35 0.29 -26.10 2.31
N ALA A 36 0.49 -26.06 1.00
CA ALA A 36 1.26 -27.02 0.22
C ALA A 36 2.74 -27.05 0.64
N ALA A 37 3.27 -25.92 1.12
CA ALA A 37 4.63 -25.79 1.63
C ALA A 37 4.74 -26.06 3.16
N GLY A 38 3.70 -26.61 3.76
CA GLY A 38 3.59 -26.91 5.19
C GLY A 38 2.62 -25.98 5.91
N THR A 39 2.52 -26.15 7.23
CA THR A 39 1.66 -25.34 8.08
C THR A 39 2.18 -23.90 8.17
N ALA A 40 1.31 -22.94 7.88
CA ALA A 40 1.52 -21.52 8.14
C ALA A 40 0.75 -21.12 9.42
N HIS A 41 1.32 -20.22 10.24
CA HIS A 41 0.62 -19.63 11.37
C HIS A 41 0.11 -18.24 11.00
N ALA A 42 -1.17 -17.97 11.26
CA ALA A 42 -1.84 -16.73 10.88
C ALA A 42 -2.27 -15.92 12.10
N HIS A 43 -2.02 -14.62 12.05
CA HIS A 43 -2.53 -13.60 12.96
C HIS A 43 -3.65 -12.82 12.27
N LEU A 44 -4.80 -12.69 12.93
CA LEU A 44 -5.98 -12.09 12.32
C LEU A 44 -6.61 -11.04 13.25
N LEU A 45 -6.77 -9.84 12.72
CA LEU A 45 -7.66 -8.81 13.28
C LEU A 45 -9.00 -8.84 12.55
N THR A 46 -10.08 -8.84 13.33
CA THR A 46 -11.45 -8.57 12.85
C THR A 46 -11.86 -7.20 13.37
N VAL A 47 -12.19 -6.30 12.45
CA VAL A 47 -12.48 -4.89 12.72
C VAL A 47 -13.91 -4.58 12.28
N ASP A 48 -14.75 -4.11 13.19
CA ASP A 48 -16.13 -3.72 12.93
C ASP A 48 -16.20 -2.24 12.51
N LEU A 49 -16.35 -1.99 11.21
CA LEU A 49 -16.48 -0.65 10.65
C LEU A 49 -17.89 -0.06 10.87
N GLY A 50 -18.86 -0.92 11.26
CA GLY A 50 -20.18 -0.50 11.70
C GLY A 50 -20.19 0.17 13.07
N ASP A 51 -19.18 -0.08 13.90
CA ASP A 51 -18.98 0.64 15.16
C ASP A 51 -18.47 2.06 14.87
N PRO A 52 -19.19 3.13 15.26
CA PRO A 52 -18.78 4.51 14.97
C PRO A 52 -17.44 4.89 15.62
N ARG A 53 -17.00 4.18 16.66
CA ARG A 53 -15.71 4.43 17.34
C ARG A 53 -14.51 3.94 16.54
N VAL A 54 -14.72 3.03 15.59
CA VAL A 54 -13.66 2.41 14.81
C VAL A 54 -13.43 3.20 13.52
N ARG A 55 -12.18 3.38 13.11
CA ARG A 55 -11.85 3.82 11.74
C ARG A 55 -10.56 3.15 11.28
N VAL A 56 -10.33 3.17 9.97
CA VAL A 56 -9.10 2.67 9.35
C VAL A 56 -8.51 3.78 8.49
N ASP A 57 -7.20 3.95 8.54
CA ASP A 57 -6.47 4.96 7.75
C ASP A 57 -5.05 4.49 7.42
N LEU A 58 -4.34 5.25 6.58
CA LEU A 58 -2.98 4.94 6.15
C LEU A 58 -2.02 5.22 7.31
N LEU A 59 -1.23 4.22 7.69
CA LEU A 59 0.00 4.43 8.43
C LEU A 59 1.07 4.89 7.44
N HIS A 60 1.72 6.02 7.69
CA HIS A 60 2.80 6.51 6.83
C HIS A 60 3.71 7.49 7.59
N PRO A 61 5.01 7.62 7.23
CA PRO A 61 5.99 8.45 7.94
C PRO A 61 5.91 9.95 7.59
N GLY A 62 4.77 10.43 7.06
CA GLY A 62 4.60 11.82 6.62
C GLY A 62 5.08 12.13 5.19
N ALA A 63 6.06 11.40 4.67
CA ALA A 63 6.55 11.53 3.29
C ALA A 63 6.47 10.20 2.51
N VAL A 64 6.17 10.26 1.22
CA VAL A 64 5.92 9.13 0.32
C VAL A 64 7.15 8.25 0.15
N ALA A 65 8.34 8.84 0.05
CA ALA A 65 9.61 8.12 -0.11
C ALA A 65 10.32 7.86 1.23
N ALA A 66 9.70 8.18 2.37
CA ALA A 66 10.23 7.80 3.68
C ALA A 66 9.69 6.41 4.08
N ARG A 67 10.40 5.75 5.00
CA ARG A 67 10.02 4.43 5.53
C ARG A 67 10.24 4.40 7.03
N ASP A 68 9.40 3.66 7.74
CA ASP A 68 9.57 3.36 9.15
C ASP A 68 8.94 1.99 9.48
N THR A 69 9.20 1.43 10.66
CA THR A 69 8.63 0.14 11.06
C THR A 69 7.14 0.28 11.39
N VAL A 70 6.35 -0.79 11.22
CA VAL A 70 4.88 -0.70 11.40
C VAL A 70 4.54 -0.35 12.84
N SER A 71 5.30 -0.85 13.82
CA SER A 71 5.14 -0.45 15.23
C SER A 71 5.28 1.06 15.44
N ARG A 72 6.34 1.68 14.91
CA ARG A 72 6.58 3.13 15.04
C ARG A 72 5.54 3.95 14.31
N LEU A 73 5.13 3.51 13.11
CA LEU A 73 4.06 4.17 12.37
C LEU A 73 2.73 4.11 13.13
N ALA A 74 2.38 2.95 13.68
CA ALA A 74 1.16 2.75 14.45
C ALA A 74 1.13 3.59 15.73
N ASP A 75 2.21 3.58 16.51
CA ASP A 75 2.31 4.38 17.73
C ASP A 75 2.30 5.88 17.45
N SER A 76 3.04 6.34 16.43
CA SER A 76 3.07 7.76 16.04
C SER A 76 1.70 8.25 15.59
N ALA A 77 0.89 7.40 14.95
CA ALA A 77 -0.47 7.72 14.54
C ALA A 77 -1.50 7.55 15.67
N GLY A 78 -1.15 6.87 16.77
CA GLY A 78 -2.08 6.50 17.83
C GLY A 78 -3.02 5.35 17.46
N ALA A 79 -2.65 4.51 16.49
CA ALA A 79 -3.42 3.33 16.10
C ALA A 79 -3.43 2.29 17.24
N VAL A 80 -4.54 1.55 17.40
CA VAL A 80 -4.64 0.44 18.36
C VAL A 80 -4.10 -0.86 17.77
N ALA A 81 -4.02 -0.96 16.44
CA ALA A 81 -3.41 -2.06 15.72
C ALA A 81 -3.04 -1.61 14.30
N GLY A 82 -2.21 -2.38 13.61
CA GLY A 82 -1.91 -2.13 12.21
C GLY A 82 -1.14 -3.25 11.53
N VAL A 83 -1.04 -3.16 10.21
CA VAL A 83 -0.20 -4.03 9.37
C VAL A 83 0.58 -3.21 8.35
N ASN A 84 1.59 -3.81 7.73
CA ASN A 84 2.25 -3.23 6.56
C ASN A 84 1.29 -3.08 5.36
N GLY A 85 1.71 -2.28 4.39
CA GLY A 85 0.89 -1.89 3.24
C GLY A 85 1.48 -2.36 1.91
N ASP A 86 1.54 -1.41 0.99
CA ASP A 86 1.84 -1.62 -0.42
C ASP A 86 3.28 -2.09 -0.68
N PHE A 87 3.47 -2.69 -1.85
CA PHE A 87 4.78 -2.96 -2.41
C PHE A 87 5.54 -1.66 -2.65
N PHE A 88 6.87 -1.71 -2.68
CA PHE A 88 7.67 -0.50 -2.79
C PHE A 88 9.05 -0.72 -3.41
N ASN A 89 9.65 0.37 -3.88
CA ASN A 89 11.01 0.38 -4.40
C ASN A 89 12.03 0.27 -3.25
N ILE A 90 12.17 -0.95 -2.73
CA ILE A 90 13.02 -1.29 -1.57
C ILE A 90 14.51 -1.41 -1.92
N THR A 91 14.82 -1.82 -3.13
CA THR A 91 16.18 -2.02 -3.64
C THR A 91 16.31 -1.45 -5.04
N GLU A 92 17.51 -0.98 -5.35
CA GLU A 92 17.87 -0.51 -6.68
C GLU A 92 19.23 -1.09 -7.08
N THR A 93 19.19 -2.20 -7.82
CA THR A 93 20.37 -2.91 -8.32
C THR A 93 20.46 -2.88 -9.83
N GLN A 94 19.44 -2.33 -10.50
CA GLN A 94 19.30 -2.39 -11.96
C GLN A 94 19.90 -1.14 -12.62
N HIS A 95 20.03 -0.04 -11.86
CA HIS A 95 20.53 1.25 -12.36
C HIS A 95 21.71 1.73 -11.49
N PRO A 96 22.96 1.58 -11.95
CA PRO A 96 24.13 2.05 -11.21
C PRO A 96 24.05 3.55 -10.88
N GLY A 97 24.31 3.90 -9.62
CA GLY A 97 24.28 5.29 -9.15
C GLY A 97 22.88 5.84 -8.81
N VAL A 98 21.82 5.04 -8.97
CA VAL A 98 20.46 5.39 -8.55
C VAL A 98 20.14 4.70 -7.24
N GLU A 99 19.67 5.46 -6.27
CA GLU A 99 19.29 4.94 -4.96
C GLU A 99 17.83 4.43 -4.96
N ALA A 100 17.57 3.41 -4.13
CA ALA A 100 16.21 2.99 -3.86
C ALA A 100 15.45 4.10 -3.14
N THR A 101 14.33 4.53 -3.71
CA THR A 101 13.53 5.63 -3.17
C THR A 101 12.77 5.24 -1.91
N GLY A 102 12.46 3.95 -1.72
CA GLY A 102 11.56 3.49 -0.67
C GLY A 102 10.07 3.75 -0.96
N ALA A 103 9.72 4.46 -2.04
CA ALA A 103 8.35 4.87 -2.32
C ALA A 103 7.46 3.68 -2.76
N PRO A 104 6.16 3.68 -2.39
CA PRO A 104 5.24 2.59 -2.71
C PRO A 104 4.87 2.55 -4.20
N VAL A 105 4.27 1.45 -4.65
CA VAL A 105 3.90 1.16 -6.05
C VAL A 105 2.61 1.85 -6.47
N GLY A 106 1.53 1.58 -5.77
CA GLY A 106 0.18 1.97 -6.10
C GLY A 106 -0.23 3.34 -5.55
N PRO A 107 -1.51 3.71 -5.74
CA PRO A 107 -2.07 4.93 -5.23
C PRO A 107 -2.12 4.92 -3.69
N ALA A 108 -1.98 6.10 -3.09
CA ALA A 108 -2.13 6.25 -1.63
C ALA A 108 -2.99 7.48 -1.30
N VAL A 109 -3.98 7.28 -0.42
CA VAL A 109 -4.83 8.32 0.14
C VAL A 109 -4.80 8.19 1.66
N ALA A 110 -4.57 9.29 2.35
CA ALA A 110 -4.56 9.36 3.82
C ALA A 110 -5.37 10.56 4.29
N ASN A 111 -6.26 10.38 5.26
CA ASN A 111 -7.15 11.44 5.77
C ASN A 111 -7.88 12.22 4.65
N GLY A 112 -8.32 11.51 3.61
CA GLY A 112 -9.01 12.09 2.44
C GLY A 112 -8.10 12.85 1.46
N ARG A 113 -6.78 12.85 1.68
CA ARG A 113 -5.81 13.55 0.83
C ARG A 113 -5.03 12.57 -0.02
N VAL A 114 -4.98 12.86 -1.34
CA VAL A 114 -4.15 12.12 -2.29
C VAL A 114 -2.68 12.37 -1.97
N LEU A 115 -1.92 11.30 -1.76
CA LEU A 115 -0.47 11.37 -1.52
C LEU A 115 0.33 11.03 -2.77
N LYS A 116 -0.09 10.02 -3.53
CA LYS A 116 0.57 9.61 -4.78
C LYS A 116 -0.34 8.80 -5.69
N ALA A 117 0.06 8.68 -6.95
CA ALA A 117 -0.59 7.80 -7.94
C ALA A 117 0.24 6.54 -8.24
N ALA A 118 -0.30 5.62 -9.03
CA ALA A 118 0.35 4.35 -9.39
C ALA A 118 1.52 4.51 -10.38
N VAL A 119 2.58 3.72 -10.21
CA VAL A 119 3.65 3.60 -11.21
C VAL A 119 3.21 2.75 -12.42
N PRO A 120 3.90 2.81 -13.57
CA PRO A 120 3.68 1.88 -14.69
C PRO A 120 3.80 0.40 -14.28
N ALA A 121 3.01 -0.48 -14.90
CA ALA A 121 2.99 -1.91 -14.56
C ALA A 121 4.36 -2.59 -14.70
N GLY A 122 5.13 -2.27 -15.75
CA GLY A 122 6.48 -2.80 -15.96
C GLY A 122 7.53 -2.25 -14.99
N GLN A 123 7.18 -1.26 -14.16
CA GLN A 123 8.04 -0.64 -13.14
C GLN A 123 7.71 -1.10 -11.72
N ARG A 124 6.69 -1.94 -11.56
CA ARG A 124 6.21 -2.43 -10.26
C ARG A 124 7.25 -3.31 -9.54
N PHE A 125 7.25 -3.24 -8.22
CA PHE A 125 7.87 -4.24 -7.33
C PHE A 125 6.78 -5.19 -6.78
N GLY A 126 7.12 -6.46 -6.59
CA GLY A 126 6.19 -7.50 -6.12
C GLY A 126 6.07 -8.68 -7.09
N PRO A 127 5.26 -9.71 -6.74
CA PRO A 127 5.01 -10.88 -7.58
C PRO A 127 4.26 -10.51 -8.86
N ALA A 128 4.11 -11.42 -9.83
CA ALA A 128 3.30 -11.15 -11.01
C ALA A 128 1.88 -10.72 -10.63
N LEU A 129 1.33 -9.74 -11.36
CA LEU A 129 -0.05 -9.30 -11.17
C LEU A 129 -1.00 -10.35 -11.76
N PRO A 130 -2.08 -10.73 -11.05
CA PRO A 130 -3.12 -11.57 -11.63
C PRO A 130 -3.73 -10.92 -12.88
N PRO A 131 -4.14 -11.71 -13.89
CA PRO A 131 -4.84 -11.20 -15.06
C PRO A 131 -5.99 -10.24 -14.73
N GLY A 132 -6.02 -9.08 -15.41
CA GLY A 132 -7.05 -8.05 -15.21
C GLY A 132 -6.80 -7.09 -14.04
N THR A 133 -5.71 -7.27 -13.28
CA THR A 133 -5.27 -6.34 -12.23
C THR A 133 -4.14 -5.42 -12.73
N THR A 134 -3.91 -4.33 -12.01
CA THR A 134 -3.03 -3.22 -12.39
C THR A 134 -2.38 -2.63 -11.12
N THR A 135 -1.36 -1.80 -11.31
CA THR A 135 -0.76 -1.00 -10.24
C THR A 135 -1.71 0.04 -9.63
N GLU A 136 -2.81 0.36 -10.31
CA GLU A 136 -3.84 1.31 -9.87
C GLU A 136 -4.89 0.67 -8.96
N ASP A 137 -4.91 -0.67 -8.83
CA ASP A 137 -5.84 -1.34 -7.93
C ASP A 137 -5.50 -0.99 -6.46
N VAL A 138 -6.54 -0.70 -5.69
CA VAL A 138 -6.44 -0.35 -4.28
C VAL A 138 -7.43 -1.14 -3.45
N PHE A 139 -7.07 -1.29 -2.18
CA PHE A 139 -8.05 -1.41 -1.11
C PHE A 139 -8.20 -0.04 -0.45
N GLY A 140 -9.44 0.35 -0.15
CA GLY A 140 -9.67 1.59 0.56
C GLY A 140 -11.00 1.63 1.29
N VAL A 141 -11.14 2.63 2.15
CA VAL A 141 -12.38 2.94 2.87
C VAL A 141 -12.89 4.29 2.36
N GLY A 142 -14.11 4.27 1.84
CA GLY A 142 -14.79 5.48 1.38
C GLY A 142 -15.12 6.42 2.55
N THR A 143 -15.44 7.66 2.23
CA THR A 143 -16.03 8.63 3.18
C THR A 143 -17.36 8.14 3.77
N ASP A 144 -18.01 7.15 3.14
CA ASP A 144 -19.17 6.42 3.64
C ASP A 144 -18.83 5.28 4.63
N ARG A 145 -17.57 5.17 5.04
CA ARG A 145 -17.03 4.19 5.99
C ARG A 145 -17.14 2.74 5.53
N ARG A 146 -17.28 2.50 4.22
CA ARG A 146 -17.31 1.14 3.66
C ARG A 146 -16.00 0.79 2.96
N PRO A 147 -15.42 -0.39 3.26
CA PRO A 147 -14.26 -0.92 2.56
C PRO A 147 -14.67 -1.37 1.16
N ARG A 148 -13.78 -1.16 0.20
CA ARG A 148 -13.96 -1.56 -1.20
C ARG A 148 -12.62 -1.88 -1.85
N LEU A 149 -12.69 -2.72 -2.89
CA LEU A 149 -11.67 -2.80 -3.92
C LEU A 149 -12.07 -1.84 -5.07
N ASP A 150 -11.13 -1.08 -5.59
CA ASP A 150 -11.38 -0.16 -6.71
C ASP A 150 -10.08 0.09 -7.47
N ARG A 151 -10.15 0.90 -8.53
CA ARG A 151 -9.00 1.42 -9.25
C ARG A 151 -8.97 2.94 -9.12
N LEU A 152 -7.82 3.49 -8.72
CA LEU A 152 -7.62 4.93 -8.63
C LEU A 152 -6.65 5.41 -9.71
N THR A 153 -7.18 6.07 -10.73
CA THR A 153 -6.41 6.59 -11.86
C THR A 153 -6.11 8.08 -11.65
N LEU A 154 -4.91 8.51 -12.02
CA LEU A 154 -4.54 9.93 -11.98
C LEU A 154 -5.27 10.71 -13.06
N ALA A 155 -5.98 11.77 -12.65
CA ALA A 155 -6.46 12.80 -13.55
C ALA A 155 -5.82 14.13 -13.16
N GLY A 156 -5.02 14.70 -14.06
CA GLY A 156 -4.31 15.94 -13.78
C GLY A 156 -3.76 16.59 -15.03
N SER A 157 -3.30 17.83 -14.88
CA SER A 157 -2.66 18.57 -15.96
C SER A 157 -1.70 19.62 -15.43
N VAL A 158 -0.73 19.95 -16.27
CA VAL A 158 0.11 21.14 -16.16
C VAL A 158 -0.36 22.14 -17.21
N THR A 159 -0.78 23.32 -16.79
CA THR A 159 -1.16 24.42 -17.69
C THR A 159 0.00 25.41 -17.74
N THR A 160 0.47 25.69 -18.95
CA THR A 160 1.58 26.59 -19.28
C THR A 160 1.13 27.64 -20.30
N PRO A 161 1.97 28.65 -20.64
CA PRO A 161 1.66 29.58 -21.74
C PRO A 161 1.49 28.92 -23.11
N GLU A 162 2.19 27.81 -23.35
CA GLU A 162 2.21 27.08 -24.62
C GLU A 162 1.02 26.12 -24.76
N GLY A 163 0.42 25.72 -23.64
CA GLY A 163 -0.78 24.91 -23.65
C GLY A 163 -1.01 24.10 -22.37
N ARG A 164 -1.79 23.03 -22.50
CA ARG A 164 -2.12 22.14 -21.40
C ARG A 164 -1.51 20.76 -21.66
N LEU A 165 -0.64 20.32 -20.76
CA LEU A 165 0.00 19.01 -20.78
C LEU A 165 -0.75 18.07 -19.82
N PRO A 166 -0.99 16.80 -20.19
CA PRO A 166 -1.50 15.81 -19.25
C PRO A 166 -0.44 15.52 -18.16
N LEU A 167 -0.89 15.37 -16.92
CA LEU A 167 0.01 14.93 -15.84
C LEU A 167 0.07 13.40 -15.82
N GLY A 168 1.25 12.85 -16.11
CA GLY A 168 1.47 11.40 -16.19
C GLY A 168 1.82 10.73 -14.86
N GLY A 169 2.22 11.49 -13.84
CA GLY A 169 2.56 10.92 -12.53
C GLY A 169 2.46 11.92 -11.37
N LEU A 170 2.28 11.39 -10.17
CA LEU A 170 2.22 12.16 -8.92
C LEU A 170 2.97 11.42 -7.81
N ASN A 171 4.08 11.99 -7.33
CA ASN A 171 4.95 11.44 -6.27
C ASN A 171 5.30 9.96 -6.50
N GLN A 172 5.83 9.64 -7.69
CA GLN A 172 6.14 8.27 -8.11
C GLN A 172 7.63 8.09 -8.32
N TYR A 173 8.15 6.90 -7.97
CA TYR A 173 9.53 6.55 -8.26
C TYR A 173 9.77 6.14 -9.72
N ALA A 174 8.73 6.03 -10.56
CA ALA A 174 8.85 5.72 -11.98
C ALA A 174 7.72 6.42 -12.73
N LEU A 175 8.08 7.30 -13.67
CA LEU A 175 7.13 7.99 -14.54
C LEU A 175 6.92 7.19 -15.83
N PRO A 176 5.70 7.21 -16.41
CA PRO A 176 5.47 6.71 -17.76
C PRO A 176 6.43 7.36 -18.76
N GLN A 177 6.82 6.63 -19.79
CA GLN A 177 7.60 7.20 -20.89
C GLN A 177 6.87 8.41 -21.50
N ASP A 178 7.64 9.38 -22.00
CA ASP A 178 7.10 10.55 -22.71
C ASP A 178 6.22 11.49 -21.85
N SER A 179 6.29 11.37 -20.53
CA SER A 179 5.37 12.05 -19.61
C SER A 179 6.01 13.13 -18.74
N VAL A 180 5.15 13.97 -18.17
CA VAL A 180 5.47 14.91 -17.09
C VAL A 180 4.87 14.41 -15.78
N GLY A 181 5.70 14.25 -14.75
CA GLY A 181 5.29 13.93 -13.38
C GLY A 181 5.39 15.12 -12.44
N ALA A 182 4.58 15.15 -11.38
CA ALA A 182 4.64 16.15 -10.32
C ALA A 182 5.13 15.53 -9.00
N PHE A 183 6.07 16.21 -8.36
CA PHE A 183 6.55 15.93 -7.02
C PHE A 183 6.18 17.10 -6.10
N THR A 184 5.42 16.81 -5.06
CA THR A 184 4.92 17.80 -4.08
C THR A 184 5.76 17.76 -2.80
N GLU A 185 5.42 18.58 -1.80
CA GLU A 185 6.05 18.51 -0.48
C GLU A 185 5.92 17.13 0.20
N ARG A 186 5.00 16.28 -0.28
CA ARG A 186 4.80 14.91 0.21
C ARG A 186 5.84 13.92 -0.30
N TRP A 187 6.66 14.25 -1.31
CA TRP A 187 7.64 13.30 -1.85
C TRP A 187 8.65 12.83 -0.79
N GLY A 188 9.20 13.76 -0.01
CA GLY A 188 10.31 13.49 0.91
C GLY A 188 11.67 13.81 0.29
N GLY A 189 12.74 13.29 0.90
CA GLY A 189 14.13 13.64 0.55
C GLY A 189 14.77 12.82 -0.56
N ALA A 190 14.11 11.76 -1.04
CA ALA A 190 14.69 10.83 -2.00
C ALA A 190 15.04 11.51 -3.33
N SER A 191 16.09 11.03 -3.99
CA SER A 191 16.41 11.43 -5.36
C SER A 191 15.27 11.09 -6.31
N ARG A 192 14.96 12.01 -7.22
CA ARG A 192 13.99 11.78 -8.31
C ARG A 192 14.62 11.07 -9.50
N ALA A 193 15.92 10.76 -9.48
CA ALA A 193 16.61 10.07 -10.57
C ALA A 193 15.95 8.73 -10.95
N ARG A 194 15.41 7.99 -9.97
CA ARG A 194 14.73 6.72 -10.25
C ARG A 194 13.50 6.88 -11.14
N ALA A 195 12.86 8.06 -11.11
CA ALA A 195 11.63 8.38 -11.85
C ALA A 195 11.78 8.29 -13.37
N VAL A 196 13.02 8.40 -13.86
CA VAL A 196 13.33 8.42 -15.30
C VAL A 196 14.05 7.15 -15.77
N CYS A 197 14.01 6.10 -14.94
CA CYS A 197 14.66 4.82 -15.20
C CYS A 197 13.71 3.74 -15.72
N GLY A 198 14.16 3.02 -16.75
CA GLY A 198 13.44 1.95 -17.41
C GLY A 198 12.30 2.41 -18.33
N THR A 199 11.55 1.44 -18.83
CA THR A 199 10.39 1.65 -19.73
C THR A 199 9.09 1.23 -19.06
N ASP A 200 7.95 1.50 -19.69
CA ASP A 200 6.65 1.12 -19.15
C ASP A 200 6.45 -0.39 -19.02
N THR A 201 7.29 -1.18 -19.70
CA THR A 201 7.24 -2.64 -19.77
C THR A 201 8.48 -3.33 -19.20
N GLN A 202 9.60 -2.62 -19.02
CA GLN A 202 10.87 -3.20 -18.58
C GLN A 202 11.57 -2.32 -17.53
N ARG A 203 11.46 -2.75 -16.26
CA ARG A 203 12.07 -2.08 -15.11
C ARG A 203 13.59 -1.92 -15.22
N SER A 204 14.29 -2.88 -15.84
CA SER A 204 15.76 -2.91 -15.91
C SER A 204 16.36 -2.15 -17.10
N ALA A 205 15.52 -1.53 -17.94
CA ALA A 205 16.03 -0.73 -19.04
C ALA A 205 16.74 0.53 -18.51
N PRO A 206 17.69 1.12 -19.25
CA PRO A 206 18.47 2.27 -18.78
C PRO A 206 17.60 3.47 -18.38
N CYS A 207 18.19 4.37 -17.60
CA CYS A 207 17.61 5.69 -17.39
C CYS A 207 17.81 6.57 -18.61
N THR A 208 16.79 7.36 -18.96
CA THR A 208 16.93 8.35 -20.02
C THR A 208 17.78 9.52 -19.53
N ALA A 209 18.60 10.06 -20.44
CA ALA A 209 19.29 11.33 -20.22
C ALA A 209 18.44 12.53 -20.69
N ASP A 210 17.36 12.27 -21.43
CA ASP A 210 16.45 13.31 -21.92
C ASP A 210 15.46 13.67 -20.81
N THR A 211 15.90 14.55 -19.91
CA THR A 211 15.12 14.99 -18.76
C THR A 211 15.04 16.51 -18.69
N ARG A 212 14.01 16.98 -17.96
CA ARG A 212 13.86 18.39 -17.59
C ARG A 212 13.11 18.48 -16.28
N GLU A 213 13.71 19.15 -15.30
CA GLU A 213 13.10 19.44 -14.01
C GLU A 213 12.75 20.94 -13.92
N VAL A 214 11.53 21.24 -13.47
CA VAL A 214 11.00 22.60 -13.35
C VAL A 214 10.37 22.74 -11.97
N THR A 215 10.89 23.63 -11.14
CA THR A 215 10.28 23.94 -9.84
C THR A 215 9.28 25.07 -10.00
N VAL A 216 8.07 24.85 -9.54
CA VAL A 216 6.96 25.80 -9.54
C VAL A 216 6.63 26.19 -8.10
N SER A 217 6.50 27.48 -7.82
CA SER A 217 6.06 28.02 -6.53
C SER A 217 5.21 29.26 -6.74
N GLY A 218 4.07 29.36 -6.05
CA GLY A 218 3.12 30.46 -6.26
C GLY A 218 2.66 30.59 -7.71
N ASP A 219 2.36 29.46 -8.35
CA ASP A 219 1.96 29.33 -9.76
C ASP A 219 2.95 29.92 -10.78
N ARG A 220 4.24 29.99 -10.42
CA ARG A 220 5.31 30.44 -11.32
C ARG A 220 6.51 29.52 -11.29
N VAL A 221 7.18 29.38 -12.42
CA VAL A 221 8.47 28.71 -12.49
C VAL A 221 9.51 29.52 -11.71
N VAL A 222 10.17 28.88 -10.75
CA VAL A 222 11.24 29.50 -9.94
C VAL A 222 12.63 29.00 -10.32
N SER A 223 12.75 27.78 -10.83
CA SER A 223 14.03 27.22 -11.28
C SER A 223 13.82 26.11 -12.30
N VAL A 224 14.85 25.87 -13.10
CA VAL A 224 14.89 24.80 -14.10
C VAL A 224 16.23 24.08 -14.06
N SER A 225 16.24 22.79 -14.38
CA SER A 225 17.43 21.93 -14.40
C SER A 225 17.29 20.86 -15.49
N ASP A 226 18.38 20.49 -16.15
CA ASP A 226 18.38 19.41 -17.15
C ASP A 226 18.46 18.02 -16.51
N ALA A 227 18.83 17.92 -15.23
CA ALA A 227 18.93 16.66 -14.49
C ALA A 227 17.86 16.57 -13.37
N PRO A 228 17.37 15.37 -13.04
CA PRO A 228 16.49 15.16 -11.89
C PRO A 228 17.22 15.53 -10.60
N GLY A 229 16.55 16.30 -9.75
CA GLY A 229 17.07 16.71 -8.46
C GLY A 229 16.83 15.69 -7.36
N SER A 230 17.30 16.04 -6.17
CA SER A 230 17.10 15.31 -4.93
C SER A 230 16.60 16.25 -3.83
N GLY A 231 16.31 15.69 -2.66
CA GLY A 231 15.88 16.47 -1.51
C GLY A 231 14.39 16.83 -1.53
N SER A 232 13.97 17.40 -0.40
CA SER A 232 12.59 17.76 -0.12
C SER A 232 12.09 18.87 -1.03
N VAL A 233 10.88 18.72 -1.54
CA VAL A 233 10.16 19.80 -2.20
C VAL A 233 9.61 20.75 -1.11
N PRO A 234 9.86 22.07 -1.18
CA PRO A 234 9.33 23.02 -0.20
C PRO A 234 7.80 23.01 -0.15
N VAL A 235 7.23 23.29 1.02
CA VAL A 235 5.77 23.43 1.21
C VAL A 235 5.24 24.51 0.28
N GLY A 236 4.17 24.20 -0.47
CA GLY A 236 3.56 25.12 -1.43
C GLY A 236 4.29 25.18 -2.78
N SER A 237 5.30 24.33 -2.99
CA SER A 237 5.98 24.17 -4.27
C SER A 237 5.70 22.80 -4.87
N THR A 238 5.83 22.72 -6.19
CA THR A 238 5.78 21.47 -6.96
C THR A 238 6.97 21.41 -7.88
N VAL A 239 7.64 20.26 -7.93
CA VAL A 239 8.68 19.97 -8.93
C VAL A 239 8.04 19.15 -10.03
N LEU A 240 8.01 19.69 -11.24
CA LEU A 240 7.67 18.96 -12.45
C LEU A 240 8.92 18.29 -12.99
N LEU A 241 8.82 17.00 -13.31
CA LEU A 241 9.90 16.25 -13.95
C LEU A 241 9.36 15.62 -15.24
N GLY A 242 9.91 16.06 -16.36
CA GLY A 242 9.65 15.50 -17.67
C GLY A 242 10.74 14.52 -18.09
N ARG A 243 10.34 13.48 -18.81
CA ARG A 243 11.23 12.56 -19.52
C ARG A 243 10.83 12.44 -20.99
N GLU A 244 11.82 12.30 -21.86
CA GLU A 244 11.64 12.23 -23.33
C GLU A 244 10.75 13.37 -23.87
N GLU A 245 9.62 13.07 -24.50
CA GLU A 245 8.68 14.10 -24.98
C GLU A 245 8.22 15.05 -23.87
N GLY A 246 7.97 14.55 -22.66
CA GLY A 246 7.64 15.39 -21.51
C GLY A 246 8.78 16.35 -21.13
N ALA A 247 10.04 15.92 -21.28
CA ALA A 247 11.19 16.79 -21.09
C ALA A 247 11.25 17.88 -22.16
N ARG A 248 10.98 17.53 -23.43
CA ARG A 248 10.93 18.49 -24.54
C ARG A 248 9.88 19.58 -24.30
N GLN A 249 8.69 19.20 -23.84
CA GLN A 249 7.62 20.16 -23.50
C GLN A 249 8.02 21.08 -22.34
N LEU A 250 8.64 20.57 -21.29
CA LEU A 250 9.08 21.39 -20.16
C LEU A 250 10.28 22.31 -20.46
N ARG A 251 11.02 22.09 -21.56
CA ARG A 251 12.12 22.99 -21.98
C ARG A 251 11.62 24.32 -22.52
N GLU A 252 10.34 24.41 -22.89
CA GLU A 252 9.71 25.64 -23.34
C GLU A 252 9.53 26.64 -22.17
N LEU A 253 9.60 26.15 -20.92
CA LEU A 253 9.43 26.95 -19.72
C LEU A 253 10.72 27.63 -19.25
N SER A 254 10.57 28.88 -18.85
CA SER A 254 11.59 29.75 -18.26
C SER A 254 11.18 30.25 -16.87
N PRO A 255 12.13 30.59 -15.98
CA PRO A 255 11.82 31.24 -14.71
C PRO A 255 10.92 32.47 -14.90
N GLY A 256 9.83 32.52 -14.12
CA GLY A 256 8.81 33.57 -14.20
C GLY A 256 7.53 33.14 -14.92
N ASP A 257 7.57 32.11 -15.77
CA ASP A 257 6.39 31.68 -16.54
C ASP A 257 5.27 31.18 -15.62
N PRO A 258 4.00 31.54 -15.91
CA PRO A 258 2.87 31.07 -15.14
C PRO A 258 2.63 29.57 -15.39
N VAL A 259 2.61 28.78 -14.32
CA VAL A 259 2.34 27.35 -14.39
C VAL A 259 1.38 26.94 -13.30
N THR A 260 0.28 26.31 -13.68
CA THR A 260 -0.69 25.73 -12.74
C THR A 260 -0.70 24.21 -12.86
N VAL A 261 -0.57 23.52 -11.72
CA VAL A 261 -0.61 22.06 -11.65
C VAL A 261 -1.90 21.65 -10.94
N THR A 262 -2.67 20.77 -11.58
CA THR A 262 -3.88 20.18 -10.99
C THR A 262 -3.78 18.68 -11.00
N HIS A 263 -4.24 18.02 -9.94
CA HIS A 263 -4.28 16.57 -9.86
C HIS A 263 -5.37 16.07 -8.91
N THR A 264 -5.95 14.94 -9.24
CA THR A 264 -6.82 14.14 -8.37
C THR A 264 -6.68 12.67 -8.71
N LEU A 265 -7.15 11.80 -7.82
CA LEU A 265 -7.37 10.39 -8.12
C LEU A 265 -8.85 10.16 -8.37
N VAL A 266 -9.17 9.52 -9.48
CA VAL A 266 -10.54 9.21 -9.88
C VAL A 266 -10.79 7.73 -9.65
N ALA A 267 -11.82 7.44 -8.86
CA ALA A 267 -12.30 6.09 -8.63
C ALA A 267 -13.01 5.54 -9.87
N ALA A 268 -12.62 4.36 -10.32
CA ALA A 268 -13.17 3.75 -11.54
C ALA A 268 -14.60 3.23 -11.33
N THR A 269 -14.94 2.76 -10.14
CA THR A 269 -16.22 2.06 -9.91
C THR A 269 -17.07 2.70 -8.82
N SER A 270 -16.50 3.10 -7.69
CA SER A 270 -17.31 3.51 -6.55
C SER A 270 -17.99 4.87 -6.73
N GLY A 271 -17.34 5.81 -7.43
CA GLY A 271 -17.76 7.21 -7.49
C GLY A 271 -17.75 7.91 -6.12
N VAL A 272 -17.19 7.28 -5.08
CA VAL A 272 -17.16 7.77 -3.70
C VAL A 272 -15.73 8.24 -3.38
N PRO A 273 -15.55 9.45 -2.82
CA PRO A 273 -14.23 9.87 -2.33
C PRO A 273 -13.71 8.95 -1.23
N TYR A 274 -12.44 8.59 -1.31
CA TYR A 274 -11.77 7.75 -0.31
C TYR A 274 -11.26 8.60 0.85
N ALA A 275 -11.56 8.16 2.08
CA ALA A 275 -10.87 8.67 3.27
C ALA A 275 -9.46 8.08 3.37
N PHE A 276 -9.32 6.83 2.90
CA PHE A 276 -8.10 6.05 2.95
C PHE A 276 -8.03 5.11 1.76
N ALA A 277 -6.87 4.98 1.13
CA ALA A 277 -6.60 3.97 0.11
C ALA A 277 -5.12 3.58 0.12
N VAL A 278 -4.85 2.31 -0.16
CA VAL A 278 -3.51 1.73 -0.26
C VAL A 278 -3.44 0.77 -1.45
N GLY A 279 -2.31 0.80 -2.16
CA GLY A 279 -2.02 -0.12 -3.25
C GLY A 279 -1.91 -1.57 -2.80
N GLY A 280 -2.11 -2.47 -3.75
CA GLY A 280 -2.03 -3.92 -3.60
C GLY A 280 -2.53 -4.56 -4.88
N PHE A 281 -2.93 -5.83 -4.82
CA PHE A 281 -3.71 -6.41 -5.92
C PHE A 281 -4.82 -7.34 -5.40
N PRO A 282 -6.03 -7.30 -6.00
CA PRO A 282 -7.13 -8.17 -5.64
C PRO A 282 -6.76 -9.65 -5.77
N VAL A 283 -7.21 -10.45 -4.80
CA VAL A 283 -7.12 -11.92 -4.83
C VAL A 283 -8.48 -12.58 -4.72
N LEU A 284 -9.47 -11.89 -4.14
CA LEU A 284 -10.88 -12.28 -4.14
C LEU A 284 -11.75 -11.13 -4.63
N ARG A 285 -12.78 -11.45 -5.42
CA ARG A 285 -13.91 -10.56 -5.74
C ARG A 285 -15.21 -11.35 -5.70
N ASP A 286 -16.25 -10.80 -5.08
CA ASP A 286 -17.59 -11.42 -4.99
C ASP A 286 -17.59 -12.89 -4.52
N GLY A 287 -16.72 -13.20 -3.56
CA GLY A 287 -16.55 -14.53 -2.96
C GLY A 287 -15.79 -15.54 -3.83
N ARG A 288 -15.19 -15.10 -4.94
CA ARG A 288 -14.44 -15.93 -5.89
C ARG A 288 -13.00 -15.49 -5.99
N SER A 289 -12.08 -16.46 -6.02
CA SER A 289 -10.68 -16.20 -6.36
C SER A 289 -10.55 -15.69 -7.78
N LEU A 290 -9.64 -14.73 -7.97
CA LEU A 290 -9.31 -14.28 -9.32
C LEU A 290 -8.65 -15.44 -10.10
N PRO A 291 -8.78 -15.46 -11.44
CA PRO A 291 -8.07 -16.43 -12.26
C PRO A 291 -6.57 -16.14 -12.26
N GLY A 292 -5.74 -17.19 -12.38
CA GLY A 292 -4.29 -17.04 -12.55
C GLY A 292 -3.54 -16.53 -11.32
N LEU A 293 -4.08 -16.70 -10.11
CA LEU A 293 -3.31 -16.49 -8.89
C LEU A 293 -2.14 -17.48 -8.83
N ASP A 294 -0.98 -17.00 -8.38
CA ASP A 294 0.21 -17.83 -8.19
C ASP A 294 -0.03 -18.89 -7.11
N ASP A 295 0.06 -20.15 -7.51
CA ASP A 295 -0.11 -21.36 -6.71
C ASP A 295 1.21 -22.11 -6.47
N ALA A 296 2.34 -21.51 -6.88
CA ALA A 296 3.66 -22.13 -6.78
C ALA A 296 4.56 -21.42 -5.76
N ALA A 297 4.62 -20.09 -5.78
CA ALA A 297 5.51 -19.36 -4.88
C ALA A 297 4.88 -19.14 -3.49
N SER A 298 5.35 -19.87 -2.49
CA SER A 298 4.96 -19.66 -1.09
C SER A 298 5.82 -18.59 -0.43
N ALA A 299 5.21 -17.74 0.39
CA ALA A 299 5.91 -16.77 1.22
C ALA A 299 5.08 -16.39 2.44
N VAL A 300 5.69 -15.70 3.40
CA VAL A 300 4.95 -15.01 4.47
C VAL A 300 4.14 -13.87 3.82
N ARG A 301 2.84 -13.75 4.13
CA ARG A 301 1.90 -12.87 3.43
C ARG A 301 1.17 -11.92 4.37
N THR A 302 0.74 -10.79 3.81
CA THR A 302 -0.23 -9.88 4.41
C THR A 302 -1.39 -9.71 3.45
N VAL A 303 -2.60 -9.97 3.93
CA VAL A 303 -3.82 -9.93 3.12
C VAL A 303 -4.93 -9.26 3.91
N VAL A 304 -5.69 -8.41 3.23
CA VAL A 304 -6.82 -7.70 3.83
C VAL A 304 -8.06 -7.97 3.01
N GLY A 305 -9.15 -8.31 3.68
CA GLY A 305 -10.43 -8.56 3.03
C GLY A 305 -11.59 -8.08 3.87
N PHE A 306 -12.77 -8.06 3.29
CA PHE A 306 -13.97 -7.61 4.00
C PHE A 306 -15.15 -8.53 3.75
N ARG A 307 -16.10 -8.50 4.69
CA ARG A 307 -17.30 -9.33 4.67
C ARG A 307 -18.51 -8.60 5.23
N GLY A 308 -19.66 -9.27 5.19
CA GLY A 308 -20.92 -8.76 5.76
C GLY A 308 -21.38 -7.48 5.05
N GLY A 309 -21.22 -7.42 3.73
CA GLY A 309 -21.57 -6.23 2.92
C GLY A 309 -20.68 -5.02 3.20
N GLY A 310 -19.41 -5.24 3.54
CA GLY A 310 -18.46 -4.17 3.85
C GLY A 310 -18.63 -3.58 5.25
N ARG A 311 -19.06 -4.38 6.23
CA ARG A 311 -19.15 -3.95 7.64
C ARG A 311 -18.02 -4.46 8.50
N GLN A 312 -17.40 -5.58 8.12
CA GLN A 312 -16.28 -6.15 8.85
C GLN A 312 -15.06 -6.24 7.95
N LEU A 313 -13.94 -5.74 8.45
CA LEU A 313 -12.63 -5.94 7.85
C LEU A 313 -11.92 -7.12 8.54
N LEU A 314 -11.20 -7.88 7.75
CA LEU A 314 -10.33 -8.98 8.13
C LEU A 314 -8.93 -8.59 7.69
N ILE A 315 -8.02 -8.43 8.64
CA ILE A 315 -6.62 -8.12 8.38
C ILE A 315 -5.78 -9.30 8.87
N LEU A 316 -5.13 -9.99 7.95
CA LEU A 316 -4.37 -11.20 8.23
C LEU A 316 -2.89 -10.99 7.88
N ALA A 317 -2.02 -11.39 8.79
CA ALA A 317 -0.58 -11.45 8.59
C ALA A 317 -0.06 -12.84 8.99
N LEU A 318 0.78 -13.44 8.16
CA LEU A 318 1.42 -14.70 8.48
C LEU A 318 2.63 -14.51 9.41
N ASP A 319 2.90 -15.52 10.22
CA ASP A 319 4.07 -15.58 11.06
C ASP A 319 5.31 -16.05 10.27
N GLY A 320 6.43 -15.37 10.45
CA GLY A 320 7.70 -15.66 9.80
C GLY A 320 8.71 -16.40 10.67
N ALA A 321 8.31 -16.93 11.83
CA ALA A 321 9.18 -17.76 12.67
C ALA A 321 9.68 -18.97 11.88
N ALA A 322 10.82 -19.53 12.28
CA ALA A 322 11.48 -20.61 11.54
C ALA A 322 10.56 -21.80 11.21
N ALA A 323 9.59 -22.11 12.07
CA ALA A 323 8.62 -23.19 11.87
C ALA A 323 7.52 -22.87 10.83
N TYR A 324 7.22 -21.59 10.59
CA TYR A 324 6.10 -21.13 9.75
C TYR A 324 6.54 -20.33 8.51
N ARG A 325 7.85 -20.09 8.36
CA ARG A 325 8.43 -19.19 7.36
C ARG A 325 8.12 -19.54 5.90
N SER A 326 7.68 -20.75 5.61
CA SER A 326 7.25 -21.15 4.25
C SER A 326 6.00 -20.38 3.82
N GLY A 327 5.10 -20.08 4.77
CA GLY A 327 3.90 -19.28 4.55
C GLY A 327 2.96 -19.90 3.51
N LEU A 328 2.31 -19.05 2.72
CA LEU A 328 1.28 -19.44 1.76
C LEU A 328 1.58 -18.88 0.35
N THR A 329 1.06 -19.57 -0.66
CA THR A 329 0.92 -19.05 -2.02
C THR A 329 -0.17 -17.98 -2.10
N VAL A 330 -0.23 -17.23 -3.20
CA VAL A 330 -1.28 -16.22 -3.44
C VAL A 330 -2.64 -16.90 -3.64
N ALA A 331 -2.68 -18.10 -4.22
CA ALA A 331 -3.90 -18.90 -4.31
C ALA A 331 -4.41 -19.36 -2.93
N GLU A 332 -3.50 -19.78 -2.04
CA GLU A 332 -3.84 -20.27 -0.69
C GLU A 332 -4.26 -19.15 0.26
N GLU A 333 -3.65 -17.96 0.21
CA GLU A 333 -4.11 -16.82 1.01
C GLU A 333 -5.53 -16.38 0.57
N ALA A 334 -5.83 -16.42 -0.73
CA ALA A 334 -7.16 -16.11 -1.26
C ALA A 334 -8.18 -17.13 -0.73
N ASP A 335 -7.86 -18.42 -0.80
CA ASP A 335 -8.71 -19.48 -0.26
C ASP A 335 -8.91 -19.34 1.26
N THR A 336 -7.86 -18.96 1.99
CA THR A 336 -7.92 -18.69 3.43
C THR A 336 -8.88 -17.55 3.73
N MET A 337 -8.77 -16.41 3.03
CA MET A 337 -9.68 -15.28 3.21
C MET A 337 -11.12 -15.63 2.86
N ARG A 338 -11.33 -16.46 1.83
CA ARG A 338 -12.66 -16.96 1.44
C ARG A 338 -13.26 -17.85 2.53
N LYS A 339 -12.48 -18.76 3.12
CA LYS A 339 -12.89 -19.60 4.27
C LYS A 339 -13.20 -18.78 5.52
N LEU A 340 -12.52 -17.65 5.71
CA LEU A 340 -12.83 -16.66 6.75
C LEU A 340 -14.10 -15.84 6.45
N GLY A 341 -14.69 -16.03 5.26
CA GLY A 341 -15.94 -15.41 4.83
C GLY A 341 -15.77 -14.06 4.14
N ALA A 342 -14.55 -13.69 3.72
CA ALA A 342 -14.34 -12.50 2.90
C ALA A 342 -15.07 -12.63 1.55
N SER A 343 -15.81 -11.60 1.16
CA SER A 343 -16.31 -11.48 -0.21
C SER A 343 -15.19 -10.98 -1.14
N ASP A 344 -14.36 -10.09 -0.64
CA ASP A 344 -13.31 -9.43 -1.39
C ASP A 344 -12.04 -9.38 -0.55
N ALA A 345 -10.90 -9.47 -1.21
CA ALA A 345 -9.60 -9.41 -0.55
C ALA A 345 -8.52 -8.88 -1.48
N VAL A 346 -7.55 -8.19 -0.89
CA VAL A 346 -6.36 -7.64 -1.52
C VAL A 346 -5.12 -8.26 -0.88
N ASN A 347 -4.17 -8.71 -1.70
CA ASN A 347 -2.83 -9.03 -1.23
C ASN A 347 -2.00 -7.75 -1.14
N LEU A 348 -1.25 -7.62 -0.05
CA LEU A 348 -0.32 -6.53 0.23
C LEU A 348 1.13 -7.01 0.13
N ASP A 349 2.10 -6.15 0.46
CA ASP A 349 3.50 -6.57 0.48
C ASP A 349 3.73 -7.68 1.51
N GLY A 350 4.60 -8.62 1.15
CA GLY A 350 4.82 -9.85 1.91
C GLY A 350 6.29 -10.05 2.30
N GLY A 351 6.65 -11.31 2.51
CA GLY A 351 7.98 -11.71 2.96
C GLY A 351 8.36 -10.97 4.24
N GLY A 352 9.58 -10.42 4.28
CA GLY A 352 10.09 -9.70 5.44
C GLY A 352 9.40 -8.37 5.73
N SER A 353 8.46 -7.93 4.88
CA SER A 353 7.61 -6.76 5.18
C SER A 353 6.37 -7.14 6.00
N THR A 354 6.00 -8.42 6.06
CA THR A 354 4.80 -8.88 6.78
C THR A 354 4.93 -8.59 8.26
N GLU A 355 4.09 -7.71 8.76
CA GLU A 355 4.07 -7.32 10.17
C GLU A 355 2.66 -6.98 10.60
N LEU A 356 2.25 -7.47 11.77
CA LEU A 356 1.03 -7.10 12.46
C LEU A 356 1.37 -6.65 13.87
N VAL A 357 0.92 -5.44 14.20
CA VAL A 357 1.09 -4.85 15.53
C VAL A 357 -0.28 -4.65 16.17
N ALA A 358 -0.36 -4.81 17.49
CA ALA A 358 -1.58 -4.51 18.24
C ALA A 358 -1.24 -4.07 19.67
N ARG A 359 -2.03 -3.15 20.21
CA ARG A 359 -1.96 -2.68 21.59
C ARG A 359 -2.77 -3.60 22.49
N ASP A 360 -2.17 -4.09 23.57
CA ASP A 360 -2.91 -4.75 24.64
C ASP A 360 -3.73 -3.71 25.44
N ALA A 361 -4.84 -4.13 26.06
CA ALA A 361 -5.79 -3.22 26.71
C ALA A 361 -5.17 -2.21 27.69
N ASP A 362 -4.11 -2.61 28.41
CA ASP A 362 -3.43 -1.79 29.42
C ASP A 362 -2.07 -1.23 28.95
N ALA A 363 -1.72 -1.45 27.67
CA ALA A 363 -0.45 -0.99 27.11
C ALA A 363 -0.59 0.41 26.49
N THR A 364 0.46 1.21 26.56
CA THR A 364 0.52 2.53 25.92
C THR A 364 1.06 2.47 24.48
N ALA A 365 1.78 1.41 24.14
CA ALA A 365 2.38 1.16 22.83
C ALA A 365 1.86 -0.13 22.20
N VAL A 366 1.88 -0.21 20.87
CA VAL A 366 1.64 -1.48 20.17
C VAL A 366 2.83 -2.42 20.32
N THR A 367 2.59 -3.72 20.18
CA THR A 367 3.65 -4.72 20.06
C THR A 367 3.45 -5.54 18.80
N VAL A 368 4.55 -5.97 18.18
CA VAL A 368 4.52 -6.94 17.08
C VAL A 368 3.92 -8.25 17.57
N ARG A 369 2.98 -8.82 16.80
CA ARG A 369 2.24 -10.04 17.14
C ARG A 369 2.74 -11.25 16.38
N ASN A 370 3.22 -11.06 15.15
CA ASN A 370 3.88 -12.08 14.36
C ASN A 370 5.41 -11.96 14.47
N HIS A 371 6.14 -12.93 13.93
CA HIS A 371 7.59 -12.83 13.77
C HIS A 371 7.93 -12.34 12.35
N PRO A 372 8.61 -11.18 12.18
CA PRO A 372 9.10 -10.78 10.87
C PRO A 372 10.08 -11.81 10.30
N SER A 373 9.85 -12.27 9.07
CA SER A 373 10.69 -13.32 8.46
C SER A 373 12.13 -12.87 8.15
N GLY A 374 12.38 -11.56 8.17
CA GLY A 374 13.72 -10.98 8.09
C GLY A 374 14.48 -10.96 9.43
N GLY A 375 13.87 -11.45 10.52
CA GLY A 375 14.44 -11.48 11.87
C GLY A 375 14.23 -10.20 12.70
N ALA A 376 13.87 -9.10 12.05
CA ALA A 376 13.51 -7.84 12.69
C ALA A 376 12.46 -7.10 11.85
N GLU A 377 11.79 -6.12 12.46
CA GLU A 377 10.86 -5.24 11.77
C GLU A 377 11.54 -4.56 10.58
N ARG A 378 10.87 -4.57 9.43
CA ARG A 378 11.36 -3.92 8.21
C ARG A 378 10.75 -2.53 8.08
N PRO A 379 11.55 -1.48 7.83
CA PRO A 379 10.99 -0.19 7.45
C PRO A 379 10.22 -0.28 6.13
N VAL A 380 8.93 0.09 6.18
CA VAL A 380 7.98 0.13 5.06
C VAL A 380 7.47 1.55 4.84
N PRO A 381 7.06 1.93 3.62
CA PRO A 381 6.61 3.30 3.36
C PRO A 381 5.20 3.58 3.83
N ASN A 382 4.37 2.53 3.94
CA ASN A 382 3.02 2.66 4.42
C ASN A 382 2.49 1.36 5.05
N GLY A 383 1.32 1.49 5.67
CA GLY A 383 0.59 0.41 6.30
C GLY A 383 -0.87 0.76 6.48
N ILE A 384 -1.62 -0.15 7.08
CA ILE A 384 -3.04 0.01 7.40
C ILE A 384 -3.17 0.09 8.92
N GLY A 385 -3.67 1.22 9.40
CA GLY A 385 -3.84 1.50 10.82
C GLY A 385 -5.30 1.35 11.22
N VAL A 386 -5.55 0.65 12.32
CA VAL A 386 -6.86 0.54 12.96
C VAL A 386 -6.88 1.46 14.16
N PHE A 387 -7.89 2.33 14.22
CA PHE A 387 -8.10 3.28 15.31
C PHE A 387 -9.43 2.96 15.97
N SER A 388 -9.47 3.03 17.29
CA SER A 388 -10.69 2.81 18.06
C SER A 388 -10.71 3.76 19.25
N ALA A 389 -11.80 4.51 19.39
CA ALA A 389 -12.06 5.31 20.59
C ALA A 389 -12.58 4.42 21.72
N ALA A 390 -12.28 4.81 22.97
CA ALA A 390 -12.75 4.13 24.17
C ALA A 390 -14.28 4.09 24.27
#